data_AF-A0A9J7M3H0-F1
#
_entry.id   AF-A0A9J7M3H0-F1
#
_cell.length_a   1.000
_cell.length_b   1.000
_cell.length_c   1.000
_cell.angle_alpha   90.00
_cell.angle_beta   90.00
_cell.angle_gamma   90.00
#
_symmetry.space_group_name_H-M   'P 1'
#
loop_
_entity.id
_entity.type
_entity.pdbx_description
1 polymer ?
#
loop_
_entity_poly.entity_id
_entity_poly.type
_entity_poly.pdbx_seq_one_letter_code
_entity_poly.pdbx_strand_id
1 'polypeptide(L)'
;MATGGFVYNEGIERRVRLQALLIDEGTTLLRKTFDKKVLKVNPQGLKDLLLKKKTQLKNLYEDQKKILYPTATGAVDSSTDFDITLLTNLLRQLCGMTAPASWGKPPKPPVGDTSDVAWIMRLQQFRNKVYGHIARTAMSETEFGQQWDELSKILIGLGGDPNTVSQRKTQPISRDKAQVYLKKVEELHRHLVEETKENIQEHTEVLSHKIDNMGQAILDKMDHKVKDDTSWMAMRPCKFIAVAVVILLISCLIVYPWTKQETSFMDAFPRHMETFVGREDIFSNIDACLAQNKTCLIKGLGGVGKTTVAIEYGHRRSQRYPGGVFWVNLASKGDLCASISQYGSSFSDRADLSCEFVKKHLKKYLKESEHWLLVADGFNGTMKELDSLLPHKLTVTMNILLTSQENQMLDRKPIPVVNIPPFSDNEAQALFNKTVRPYSSKDDRKQLKSLSRSLGNHPLALQLAYAYMRVTECTVKDYHDKFIEGNATDKVKLLDRAKNVQDVDKTIQETFEITFQHISQLPSYAVKLLNMTSFMGPICIPCPEPNNQNFAKLLTTSGTLDRLEVSFIA
;
A
#
# COMPACT_ATOMS: atom_id res chain seq x y z
N MET A 1 32.87 5.07 -13.29
CA MET A 1 32.84 5.95 -12.10
C MET A 1 31.43 6.50 -11.99
N ALA A 2 30.61 6.28 -10.96
CA ALA A 2 30.74 5.61 -9.68
C ALA A 2 29.56 4.62 -9.52
N THR A 3 29.85 3.36 -9.19
CA THR A 3 28.84 2.40 -8.73
C THR A 3 28.41 2.85 -7.34
N GLY A 4 27.11 3.10 -7.13
CA GLY A 4 26.56 3.46 -5.81
C GLY A 4 26.89 2.36 -4.80
N GLY A 5 27.96 2.57 -4.04
CA GLY A 5 28.53 1.59 -3.14
C GLY A 5 27.59 1.29 -1.97
N PHE A 6 27.31 0.00 -1.75
CA PHE A 6 26.73 -0.50 -0.52
C PHE A 6 27.55 0.00 0.68
N VAL A 7 26.93 0.85 1.51
CA VAL A 7 27.53 1.39 2.73
C VAL A 7 27.43 0.31 3.79
N TYR A 8 28.53 -0.39 4.04
CA TYR A 8 28.66 -1.33 5.14
C TYR A 8 28.83 -0.53 6.44
N ASN A 9 27.88 -0.66 7.36
CA ASN A 9 27.91 -0.02 8.67
C ASN A 9 27.63 -1.05 9.78
N GLU A 10 27.86 -0.66 11.03
CA GLU A 10 27.70 -1.56 12.18
C GLU A 10 26.31 -2.19 12.28
N GLY A 11 25.26 -1.44 11.91
CA GLY A 11 23.89 -1.95 11.94
C GLY A 11 23.66 -3.06 10.92
N ILE A 12 24.27 -2.96 9.74
CA ILE A 12 24.25 -4.02 8.73
C ILE A 12 25.11 -5.20 9.19
N GLU A 13 26.25 -4.95 9.81
CA GLU A 13 27.10 -6.01 10.39
C GLU A 13 26.35 -6.84 11.44
N ARG A 14 25.60 -6.20 12.35
CA ARG A 14 24.73 -6.89 13.33
C ARG A 14 23.73 -7.83 12.64
N ARG A 15 23.04 -7.34 11.61
CA ARG A 15 22.08 -8.14 10.85
C ARG A 15 22.72 -9.33 10.16
N VAL A 16 23.85 -9.11 9.51
CA VAL A 16 24.58 -10.16 8.81
C VAL A 16 25.08 -11.24 9.77
N ARG A 17 25.58 -10.87 10.96
CA ARG A 17 25.98 -11.85 11.99
C ARG A 17 24.82 -12.74 12.41
N LEU A 18 23.63 -12.17 12.63
CA LEU A 18 22.43 -12.93 12.96
C LEU A 18 22.04 -13.89 11.82
N GLN A 19 22.09 -13.42 10.57
CA GLN A 19 21.80 -14.24 9.38
C GLN A 19 22.81 -15.37 9.20
N ALA A 20 24.11 -15.10 9.42
CA ALA A 20 25.16 -16.09 9.36
C ALA A 20 24.97 -17.18 10.41
N LEU A 21 24.63 -16.79 11.65
CA LEU A 21 24.30 -17.76 12.71
C LEU A 21 23.12 -18.65 12.31
N LEU A 22 22.03 -18.05 11.81
CA LEU A 22 20.85 -18.79 11.37
C LEU A 22 21.17 -19.76 10.22
N ILE A 23 21.91 -19.29 9.20
CA ILE A 23 22.21 -20.08 8.02
C ILE A 23 23.20 -21.19 8.35
N ASP A 24 24.29 -20.90 9.04
CA ASP A 24 25.33 -21.91 9.26
C ASP A 24 24.90 -22.90 10.35
N GLU A 25 24.60 -22.40 11.54
CA GLU A 25 24.29 -23.28 12.67
C GLU A 25 22.88 -23.87 12.55
N GLY A 26 21.90 -23.09 12.08
CA GLY A 26 20.56 -23.62 11.82
C GLY A 26 20.56 -24.74 10.77
N THR A 27 21.29 -24.57 9.65
CA THR A 27 21.41 -25.64 8.64
C THR A 27 22.14 -26.85 9.20
N THR A 28 23.22 -26.65 9.94
CA THR A 28 24.02 -27.76 10.51
C THR A 28 23.21 -28.61 11.49
N LEU A 29 22.46 -27.97 12.39
CA LEU A 29 21.63 -28.69 13.37
C LEU A 29 20.43 -29.39 12.72
N LEU A 30 19.79 -28.74 11.73
CA LEU A 30 18.72 -29.37 10.98
C LEU A 30 19.23 -30.55 10.14
N ARG A 31 20.44 -30.44 9.56
CA ARG A 31 21.09 -31.52 8.83
C ARG A 31 21.35 -32.72 9.74
N LYS A 32 21.98 -32.50 10.89
CA LYS A 32 22.23 -33.55 11.89
C LYS A 32 20.93 -34.23 12.33
N THR A 33 19.87 -33.45 12.52
CA THR A 33 18.54 -33.97 12.85
C THR A 33 17.95 -34.78 11.69
N PHE A 34 18.07 -34.29 10.47
CA PHE A 34 17.61 -34.96 9.26
C PHE A 34 18.28 -36.31 9.05
N ASP A 35 19.60 -36.36 9.05
CA ASP A 35 20.34 -37.59 8.80
C ASP A 35 20.00 -38.65 9.86
N LYS A 36 19.90 -38.25 11.14
CA LYS A 36 19.47 -39.12 12.24
C LYS A 36 18.05 -39.66 12.03
N LYS A 37 17.10 -38.83 11.59
CA LYS A 37 15.69 -39.24 11.40
C LYS A 37 15.51 -40.08 10.13
N VAL A 38 16.22 -39.77 9.06
CA VAL A 38 16.23 -40.56 7.82
C VAL A 38 16.69 -41.98 8.11
N LEU A 39 17.80 -42.16 8.81
CA LEU A 39 18.27 -43.51 9.18
C LEU A 39 17.29 -44.27 10.08
N LYS A 40 16.55 -43.55 10.94
CA LYS A 40 15.50 -44.14 11.78
C LYS A 40 14.28 -44.59 10.96
N VAL A 41 13.89 -43.83 9.94
CA VAL A 41 12.74 -44.14 9.07
C VAL A 41 13.09 -45.16 8.00
N ASN A 42 14.31 -45.10 7.46
CA ASN A 42 14.80 -45.98 6.42
C ASN A 42 16.30 -46.29 6.61
N PRO A 43 16.63 -47.44 7.21
CA PRO A 43 18.02 -47.86 7.42
C PRO A 43 18.86 -47.99 6.14
N GLN A 44 18.21 -48.15 4.98
CA GLN A 44 18.85 -48.21 3.65
C GLN A 44 19.36 -46.84 3.16
N GLY A 45 19.14 -45.77 3.94
CA GLY A 45 19.68 -44.44 3.68
C GLY A 45 18.76 -43.53 2.87
N LEU A 46 19.28 -42.32 2.59
CA LEU A 46 18.54 -41.23 1.98
C LEU A 46 18.13 -41.53 0.54
N LYS A 47 19.04 -42.09 -0.27
CA LYS A 47 18.80 -42.38 -1.69
C LYS A 47 17.60 -43.29 -1.89
N ASP A 48 17.55 -44.40 -1.16
CA ASP A 48 16.45 -45.35 -1.22
C ASP A 48 15.13 -44.72 -0.75
N LEU A 49 15.18 -43.90 0.31
CA LEU A 49 13.99 -43.20 0.82
C LEU A 49 13.43 -42.20 -0.20
N LEU A 50 14.30 -41.41 -0.86
CA LEU A 50 13.92 -40.46 -1.90
C LEU A 50 13.30 -41.13 -3.12
N LEU A 51 13.80 -42.32 -3.50
CA LEU A 51 13.22 -43.08 -4.61
C LEU A 51 11.85 -43.66 -4.22
N LYS A 52 11.71 -44.25 -3.03
CA LYS A 52 10.43 -44.79 -2.51
C LYS A 52 9.34 -43.72 -2.37
N LYS A 53 9.72 -42.49 -2.00
CA LYS A 53 8.79 -41.39 -1.72
C LYS A 53 8.71 -40.34 -2.84
N LYS A 54 9.33 -40.59 -4.01
CA LYS A 54 9.44 -39.60 -5.10
C LYS A 54 8.11 -38.98 -5.52
N THR A 55 7.04 -39.77 -5.61
CA THR A 55 5.70 -39.29 -6.00
C THR A 55 4.92 -38.63 -4.85
N GLN A 56 5.37 -38.81 -3.61
CA GLN A 56 4.74 -38.25 -2.40
C GLN A 56 5.35 -36.91 -2.00
N LEU A 57 6.55 -36.59 -2.53
CA LEU A 57 7.20 -35.31 -2.31
C LEU A 57 6.48 -34.21 -3.12
N LYS A 58 5.90 -33.26 -2.40
CA LYS A 58 5.16 -32.11 -2.94
C LYS A 58 5.86 -30.81 -2.56
N ASN A 59 5.50 -29.70 -3.22
CA ASN A 59 5.98 -28.35 -2.86
C ASN A 59 7.51 -28.25 -2.85
N LEU A 60 8.11 -28.79 -3.91
CA LEU A 60 9.53 -28.68 -4.23
C LEU A 60 9.60 -27.96 -5.57
N TYR A 61 10.29 -26.82 -5.63
CA TYR A 61 10.53 -26.13 -6.88
C TYR A 61 11.69 -26.77 -7.66
N GLU A 62 11.83 -26.39 -8.93
CA GLU A 62 12.71 -27.11 -9.87
C GLU A 62 14.17 -27.26 -9.43
N ASP A 63 14.76 -26.25 -8.78
CA ASP A 63 16.17 -26.38 -8.36
C ASP A 63 16.33 -27.33 -7.17
N GLN A 64 15.34 -27.43 -6.27
CA GLN A 64 15.33 -28.47 -5.24
C GLN A 64 15.17 -29.86 -5.84
N LYS A 65 14.33 -30.01 -6.87
CA LYS A 65 14.20 -31.30 -7.58
C LYS A 65 15.53 -31.70 -8.23
N LYS A 66 16.27 -30.77 -8.82
CA LYS A 66 17.60 -31.02 -9.41
C LYS A 66 18.63 -31.41 -8.34
N ILE A 67 18.59 -30.78 -7.17
CA ILE A 67 19.43 -31.15 -6.03
C ILE A 67 19.10 -32.57 -5.56
N LEU A 68 17.83 -32.94 -5.47
CA LEU A 68 17.42 -34.26 -4.97
C LEU A 68 17.57 -35.38 -5.99
N TYR A 69 17.36 -35.09 -7.27
CA TYR A 69 17.36 -36.05 -8.37
C TYR A 69 18.28 -35.62 -9.52
N PRO A 70 19.62 -35.62 -9.32
CA PRO A 70 20.57 -35.30 -10.38
C PRO A 70 20.50 -36.35 -11.51
N THR A 71 20.60 -35.90 -12.77
CA THR A 71 20.50 -36.75 -13.96
C THR A 71 21.50 -37.92 -13.94
N ALA A 72 22.69 -37.71 -13.38
CA ALA A 72 23.77 -38.71 -13.36
C ALA A 72 23.53 -39.86 -12.36
N THR A 73 22.94 -39.58 -11.20
CA THR A 73 22.88 -40.52 -10.07
C THR A 73 21.46 -40.97 -9.72
N GLY A 74 20.46 -40.36 -10.34
CA GLY A 74 19.04 -40.63 -10.14
C GLY A 74 18.48 -39.96 -8.89
N ALA A 75 19.10 -40.22 -7.73
CA ALA A 75 18.81 -39.57 -6.45
C ALA A 75 20.09 -39.44 -5.61
N VAL A 76 20.18 -38.39 -4.81
CA VAL A 76 21.32 -38.15 -3.89
C VAL A 76 21.30 -39.10 -2.69
N ASP A 77 22.48 -39.43 -2.20
CA ASP A 77 22.73 -40.26 -1.02
C ASP A 77 23.15 -39.43 0.22
N SER A 78 23.54 -38.18 0.01
CA SER A 78 23.98 -37.24 1.04
C SER A 78 23.06 -36.03 1.12
N SER A 79 22.93 -35.46 2.31
CA SER A 79 22.21 -34.21 2.52
C SER A 79 23.09 -32.96 2.38
N THR A 80 24.41 -33.08 2.18
CA THR A 80 25.42 -31.99 2.23
C THR A 80 25.03 -30.65 1.60
N ASP A 81 24.36 -30.69 0.44
CA ASP A 81 24.00 -29.50 -0.34
C ASP A 81 22.61 -28.93 0.00
N PHE A 82 21.90 -29.53 0.96
CA PHE A 82 20.54 -29.09 1.31
C PHE A 82 20.60 -27.83 2.16
N ASP A 83 19.92 -26.78 1.69
CA ASP A 83 19.76 -25.57 2.48
C ASP A 83 18.75 -25.74 3.63
N ILE A 84 18.65 -24.74 4.49
CA ILE A 84 17.73 -24.72 5.63
C ILE A 84 16.26 -24.91 5.21
N THR A 85 15.87 -24.47 4.01
CA THR A 85 14.50 -24.56 3.49
C THR A 85 14.18 -25.96 3.01
N LEU A 86 15.09 -26.56 2.23
CA LEU A 86 14.96 -27.93 1.77
C LEU A 86 14.97 -28.91 2.95
N LEU A 87 15.89 -28.75 3.91
CA LEU A 87 15.94 -29.58 5.11
C LEU A 87 14.63 -29.55 5.89
N THR A 88 14.10 -28.35 6.16
CA THR A 88 12.84 -28.19 6.88
C THR A 88 11.66 -28.84 6.17
N ASN A 89 11.61 -28.74 4.84
CA ASN A 89 10.58 -29.37 4.03
C ASN A 89 10.67 -30.92 4.05
N LEU A 90 11.87 -31.47 3.89
CA LEU A 90 12.09 -32.92 3.87
C LEU A 90 11.91 -33.57 5.24
N LEU A 91 12.26 -32.88 6.33
CA LEU A 91 11.97 -33.35 7.70
C LEU A 91 10.47 -33.58 7.91
N ARG A 92 9.63 -32.70 7.35
CA ARG A 92 8.17 -32.82 7.39
C ARG A 92 7.69 -34.00 6.53
N GLN A 93 8.13 -34.07 5.28
CA GLN A 93 7.58 -35.01 4.29
C GLN A 93 8.15 -36.43 4.37
N LEU A 94 9.46 -36.58 4.64
CA LEU A 94 10.12 -37.88 4.71
C LEU A 94 10.15 -38.44 6.13
N CYS A 95 10.32 -37.58 7.13
CA CYS A 95 10.49 -38.00 8.52
C CYS A 95 9.23 -37.83 9.37
N GLY A 96 8.12 -37.37 8.78
CA GLY A 96 6.83 -37.22 9.48
C GLY A 96 6.83 -36.14 10.58
N MET A 97 7.81 -35.24 10.59
CA MET A 97 7.91 -34.18 11.61
C MET A 97 6.95 -33.03 11.28
N THR A 98 5.67 -33.33 11.46
CA THR A 98 4.53 -32.45 11.22
C THR A 98 4.03 -31.87 12.54
N ALA A 99 3.54 -30.63 12.51
CA ALA A 99 2.95 -30.00 13.68
C ALA A 99 1.64 -30.72 14.07
N PRO A 100 1.42 -31.02 15.36
CA PRO A 100 0.13 -31.52 15.84
C PRO A 100 -1.02 -30.57 15.49
N ALA A 101 -2.20 -31.13 15.22
CA ALA A 101 -3.40 -30.33 14.90
C ALA A 101 -3.79 -29.36 16.04
N SER A 102 -3.45 -29.71 17.29
CA SER A 102 -3.68 -28.89 18.48
C SER A 102 -2.94 -27.55 18.48
N TRP A 103 -1.93 -27.38 17.62
CA TRP A 103 -1.16 -26.13 17.52
C TRP A 103 -1.84 -25.08 16.62
N GLY A 104 -2.98 -25.40 16.01
CA GLY A 104 -3.76 -24.47 15.18
C GLY A 104 -3.23 -24.28 13.76
N LYS A 105 -3.83 -23.31 13.05
CA LYS A 105 -3.45 -22.91 11.68
C LYS A 105 -3.32 -21.37 11.62
N PRO A 106 -2.12 -20.80 11.44
CA PRO A 106 -0.83 -21.48 11.31
C PRO A 106 -0.39 -22.16 12.62
N PRO A 107 0.41 -23.25 12.55
CA PRO A 107 0.82 -23.99 13.73
C PRO A 107 1.74 -23.14 14.62
N LYS A 108 1.38 -23.01 15.90
CA LYS A 108 2.17 -22.31 16.92
C LYS A 108 2.53 -23.26 18.07
N PRO A 109 3.81 -23.63 18.23
CA PRO A 109 4.23 -24.49 19.32
C PRO A 109 3.95 -23.84 20.70
N PRO A 110 3.40 -24.58 21.68
CA PRO A 110 3.24 -24.10 23.05
C PRO A 110 4.58 -23.65 23.64
N VAL A 111 4.59 -22.63 24.50
CA VAL A 111 5.85 -22.04 25.02
C VAL A 111 6.74 -23.07 25.73
N GLY A 112 6.15 -24.05 26.43
CA GLY A 112 6.87 -25.09 27.16
C GLY A 112 7.24 -26.35 26.36
N ASP A 113 6.86 -26.45 25.08
CA ASP A 113 7.13 -27.66 24.29
C ASP A 113 8.60 -27.72 23.84
N THR A 114 9.35 -28.72 24.31
CA THR A 114 10.79 -28.89 24.05
C THR A 114 11.08 -29.99 23.02
N SER A 115 10.08 -30.48 22.29
CA SER A 115 10.25 -31.50 21.26
C SER A 115 11.03 -31.00 20.04
N ASP A 116 11.67 -31.93 19.30
CA ASP A 116 12.35 -31.62 18.03
C ASP A 116 11.40 -30.85 17.07
N VAL A 117 10.15 -31.28 16.98
CA VAL A 117 9.13 -30.67 16.11
C VAL A 117 8.88 -29.21 16.52
N ALA A 118 8.75 -28.95 17.83
CA ALA A 118 8.53 -27.60 18.33
C ALA A 118 9.72 -26.69 18.04
N TRP A 119 10.95 -27.17 18.27
CA TRP A 119 12.15 -26.38 17.96
C TRP A 119 12.35 -26.12 16.47
N ILE A 120 12.09 -27.12 15.62
CA ILE A 120 12.15 -26.94 14.16
C ILE A 120 11.11 -25.92 13.70
N MET A 121 9.89 -25.96 14.22
CA MET A 121 8.85 -24.96 13.90
C MET A 121 9.24 -23.55 14.37
N ARG A 122 9.82 -23.40 15.58
CA ARG A 122 10.33 -22.09 16.05
C ARG A 122 11.46 -21.58 15.16
N LEU A 123 12.39 -22.44 14.74
CA LEU A 123 13.46 -22.07 13.81
C LEU A 123 12.90 -21.63 12.45
N GLN A 124 11.88 -22.31 11.93
CA GLN A 124 11.20 -21.91 10.70
C GLN A 124 10.51 -20.55 10.83
N GLN A 125 9.80 -20.31 11.93
CA GLN A 125 9.14 -19.02 12.19
C GLN A 125 10.17 -17.88 12.29
N PHE A 126 11.26 -18.11 13.04
CA PHE A 126 12.36 -17.16 13.15
C PHE A 126 13.02 -16.88 11.79
N ARG A 127 13.30 -17.93 11.03
CA ARG A 127 13.85 -17.83 9.66
C ARG A 127 12.95 -16.98 8.77
N ASN A 128 11.64 -17.23 8.77
CA ASN A 128 10.69 -16.48 7.96
C ASN A 128 10.62 -15.00 8.35
N LYS A 129 10.74 -14.69 9.65
CA LYS A 129 10.89 -13.31 10.16
C LYS A 129 12.18 -12.67 9.63
N VAL A 130 13.32 -13.33 9.79
CA VAL A 130 14.63 -12.80 9.37
C VAL A 130 14.74 -12.63 7.84
N TYR A 131 14.19 -13.54 7.06
CA TYR A 131 14.19 -13.44 5.59
C TYR A 131 13.15 -12.45 5.08
N GLY A 132 12.09 -12.18 5.84
CA GLY A 132 11.06 -11.19 5.50
C GLY A 132 11.53 -9.74 5.62
N HIS A 133 12.51 -9.46 6.48
CA HIS A 133 13.15 -8.14 6.56
C HIS A 133 14.31 -8.05 5.57
N ILE A 134 14.17 -7.21 4.54
CA ILE A 134 15.16 -7.01 3.46
C ILE A 134 16.58 -7.00 4.03
N ALA A 135 17.47 -7.84 3.48
CA ALA A 135 18.82 -8.12 3.98
C ALA A 135 19.72 -6.89 4.17
N ARG A 136 19.30 -5.72 3.68
CA ARG A 136 20.08 -4.47 3.62
C ARG A 136 19.64 -3.40 4.62
N THR A 137 18.65 -3.67 5.47
CA THR A 137 18.23 -2.72 6.50
C THR A 137 19.20 -2.77 7.69
N ALA A 138 19.62 -1.62 8.22
CA ALA A 138 20.43 -1.59 9.44
C ALA A 138 19.62 -2.15 10.63
N MET A 139 20.30 -2.74 11.60
CA MET A 139 19.69 -3.26 12.84
C MET A 139 20.29 -2.52 14.04
N SER A 140 19.42 -2.04 14.93
CA SER A 140 19.85 -1.44 16.20
C SER A 140 20.48 -2.49 17.13
N GLU A 141 21.23 -2.04 18.13
CA GLU A 141 21.85 -2.94 19.10
C GLU A 141 20.80 -3.67 19.96
N THR A 142 19.72 -2.99 20.34
CA THR A 142 18.62 -3.56 21.11
C THR A 142 17.89 -4.66 20.33
N GLU A 143 17.54 -4.41 19.07
CA GLU A 143 16.92 -5.42 18.20
C GLU A 143 17.83 -6.62 17.98
N PHE A 144 19.14 -6.37 17.77
CA PHE A 144 20.13 -7.42 17.63
C PHE A 144 20.20 -8.31 18.87
N GLY A 145 20.26 -7.71 20.07
CA GLY A 145 20.26 -8.45 21.33
C GLY A 145 19.04 -9.36 21.49
N GLN A 146 17.84 -8.82 21.28
CA GLN A 146 16.58 -9.57 21.40
C GLN A 146 16.49 -10.73 20.42
N GLN A 147 16.78 -10.49 19.14
CA GLN A 147 16.72 -11.53 18.11
C GLN A 147 17.82 -12.57 18.27
N TRP A 148 19.01 -12.17 18.73
CA TRP A 148 20.09 -13.10 19.04
C TRP A 148 19.71 -14.06 20.15
N ASP A 149 19.13 -13.56 21.24
CA ASP A 149 18.74 -14.37 22.38
C ASP A 149 17.59 -15.32 22.03
N GLU A 150 16.65 -14.88 21.19
CA GLU A 150 15.59 -15.72 20.61
C GLU A 150 16.17 -16.87 19.77
N LEU A 151 17.05 -16.56 18.81
CA LEU A 151 17.69 -17.57 17.97
C LEU A 151 18.58 -18.52 18.77
N SER A 152 19.34 -18.00 19.72
CA SER A 152 20.24 -18.80 20.58
C SER A 152 19.46 -19.86 21.35
N LYS A 153 18.33 -19.50 21.95
CA LYS A 153 17.44 -20.45 22.66
C LYS A 153 16.97 -21.57 21.72
N ILE A 154 16.59 -21.23 20.49
CA ILE A 154 16.12 -22.20 19.50
C ILE A 154 17.25 -23.15 19.09
N LEU A 155 18.44 -22.63 18.78
CA LEU A 155 19.59 -23.43 18.35
C LEU A 155 20.08 -24.36 19.47
N ILE A 156 20.14 -23.87 20.71
CA ILE A 156 20.50 -24.69 21.88
C ILE A 156 19.45 -25.78 22.09
N GLY A 157 18.16 -25.46 21.95
CA GLY A 157 17.06 -26.45 22.01
C GLY A 157 17.17 -27.56 20.96
N LEU A 158 17.75 -27.27 19.79
CA LEU A 158 18.06 -28.26 18.75
C LEU A 158 19.37 -29.04 19.00
N GLY A 159 20.03 -28.83 20.14
CA GLY A 159 21.29 -29.48 20.49
C GLY A 159 22.54 -28.75 20.01
N GLY A 160 22.44 -27.45 19.74
CA GLY A 160 23.59 -26.58 19.49
C GLY A 160 24.41 -26.30 20.75
N ASP A 161 25.72 -26.15 20.60
CA ASP A 161 26.62 -25.82 21.71
C ASP A 161 26.48 -24.34 22.11
N PRO A 162 26.11 -24.03 23.38
CA PRO A 162 25.99 -22.66 23.86
C PRO A 162 27.26 -21.83 23.72
N ASN A 163 28.44 -22.46 23.83
CA ASN A 163 29.72 -21.76 23.73
C ASN A 163 29.98 -21.29 22.30
N THR A 164 29.77 -22.18 21.32
CA THR A 164 29.87 -21.85 19.89
C THR A 164 28.92 -20.71 19.50
N VAL A 165 27.67 -20.74 19.96
CA VAL A 165 26.70 -19.67 19.70
C VAL A 165 27.15 -18.35 20.33
N SER A 166 27.60 -18.36 21.59
CA SER A 166 28.05 -17.15 22.29
C SER A 166 29.27 -16.51 21.63
N GLN A 167 30.24 -17.32 21.20
CA GLN A 167 31.44 -16.86 20.51
C GLN A 167 31.11 -16.15 19.19
N ARG A 168 30.13 -16.65 18.43
CA ARG A 168 29.70 -16.03 17.17
C ARG A 168 29.04 -14.65 17.36
N LYS A 169 28.57 -14.29 18.56
CA LYS A 169 27.94 -12.98 18.84
C LYS A 169 28.95 -11.83 18.71
N THR A 170 30.15 -12.06 19.21
CA THR A 170 31.22 -11.06 19.32
C THR A 170 32.22 -11.13 18.17
N GLN A 171 32.24 -12.22 17.39
CA GLN A 171 33.12 -12.35 16.25
C GLN A 171 32.74 -11.37 15.12
N PRO A 172 33.63 -10.46 14.72
CA PRO A 172 33.36 -9.54 13.61
C PRO A 172 33.29 -10.29 12.29
N ILE A 173 32.47 -9.81 11.37
CA ILE A 173 32.39 -10.36 10.01
C ILE A 173 32.98 -9.38 9.01
N SER A 174 33.90 -9.87 8.17
CA SER A 174 34.50 -9.03 7.13
C SER A 174 33.46 -8.62 6.08
N ARG A 175 33.69 -7.47 5.44
CA ARG A 175 32.80 -6.95 4.39
C ARG A 175 32.56 -7.97 3.26
N ASP A 176 33.58 -8.72 2.87
CA ASP A 176 33.47 -9.72 1.79
C ASP A 176 32.61 -10.91 2.23
N LYS A 177 32.83 -11.42 3.44
CA LYS A 177 31.98 -12.47 4.02
C LYS A 177 30.54 -11.98 4.16
N ALA A 178 30.35 -10.73 4.60
CA ALA A 178 29.03 -10.15 4.72
C ALA A 178 28.28 -10.13 3.38
N GLN A 179 28.93 -9.76 2.28
CA GLN A 179 28.32 -9.81 0.95
C GLN A 179 27.91 -11.22 0.53
N VAL A 180 28.68 -12.25 0.90
CA VAL A 180 28.32 -13.65 0.63
C VAL A 180 27.02 -14.03 1.36
N TYR A 181 26.89 -13.72 2.64
CA TYR A 181 25.66 -14.01 3.39
C TYR A 181 24.46 -13.21 2.88
N LEU A 182 24.65 -11.95 2.51
CA LEU A 182 23.58 -11.13 1.94
C LEU A 182 23.02 -11.74 0.64
N LYS A 183 23.90 -12.18 -0.27
CA LYS A 183 23.49 -12.89 -1.49
C LYS A 183 22.79 -14.20 -1.17
N LYS A 184 23.32 -14.97 -0.21
CA LYS A 184 22.74 -16.25 0.22
C LYS A 184 21.35 -16.07 0.82
N VAL A 185 21.12 -15.03 1.62
CA VAL A 185 19.79 -14.68 2.15
C VAL A 185 18.84 -14.27 1.03
N GLU A 186 19.29 -13.47 0.05
CA GLU A 186 18.47 -13.10 -1.11
C GLU A 186 18.04 -14.33 -1.92
N GLU A 187 18.92 -15.33 -2.07
CA GLU A 187 18.62 -16.60 -2.71
C GLU A 187 17.62 -17.45 -1.90
N LEU A 188 17.88 -17.64 -0.60
CA LEU A 188 16.98 -18.39 0.28
C LEU A 188 15.60 -17.73 0.41
N HIS A 189 15.54 -16.39 0.35
CA HIS A 189 14.28 -15.66 0.31
C HIS A 189 13.52 -15.95 -0.99
N ARG A 190 14.19 -16.00 -2.15
CA ARG A 190 13.54 -16.42 -3.41
C ARG A 190 13.00 -17.84 -3.30
N HIS A 191 13.77 -18.77 -2.74
CA HIS A 191 13.35 -20.16 -2.53
C HIS A 191 12.09 -20.25 -1.65
N LEU A 192 12.05 -19.49 -0.55
CA LEU A 192 10.88 -19.41 0.32
C LEU A 192 9.65 -18.85 -0.40
N VAL A 193 9.82 -17.83 -1.24
CA VAL A 193 8.74 -17.23 -2.02
C VAL A 193 8.15 -18.24 -3.02
N GLU A 194 8.99 -18.99 -3.74
CA GLU A 194 8.50 -20.03 -4.67
C GLU A 194 7.82 -21.19 -3.91
N GLU A 195 8.33 -21.63 -2.76
CA GLU A 195 7.64 -22.62 -1.90
C GLU A 195 6.23 -22.12 -1.51
N THR A 196 6.08 -20.85 -1.12
CA THR A 196 4.76 -20.30 -0.77
C THR A 196 3.83 -20.21 -1.98
N LYS A 197 4.36 -19.91 -3.17
CA LYS A 197 3.59 -19.81 -4.41
C LYS A 197 3.04 -21.17 -4.85
N GLU A 198 3.86 -22.22 -4.81
CA GLU A 198 3.42 -23.59 -5.15
C GLU A 198 2.35 -24.10 -4.17
N ASN A 199 2.53 -23.88 -2.86
CA ASN A 199 1.52 -24.24 -1.86
C ASN A 199 0.17 -23.54 -2.10
N ILE A 200 0.20 -22.24 -2.43
CA ILE A 200 -1.03 -21.48 -2.72
C ILE A 200 -1.70 -22.03 -3.98
N GLN A 201 -0.93 -22.33 -5.02
CA GLN A 201 -1.46 -22.87 -6.28
C GLN A 201 -2.13 -24.24 -6.07
N GLU A 202 -1.48 -25.18 -5.37
CA GLU A 202 -2.06 -26.51 -5.06
C GLU A 202 -3.36 -26.37 -4.26
N HIS A 203 -3.39 -25.49 -3.24
CA HIS A 203 -4.60 -25.24 -2.46
C HIS A 203 -5.74 -24.66 -3.32
N THR A 204 -5.41 -23.79 -4.28
CA THR A 204 -6.40 -23.16 -5.17
C THR A 204 -7.00 -24.20 -6.14
N GLU A 205 -6.17 -25.09 -6.70
CA GLU A 205 -6.62 -26.19 -7.57
C GLU A 205 -7.52 -27.20 -6.83
N VAL A 206 -7.15 -27.57 -5.60
CA VAL A 206 -7.98 -28.46 -4.75
C VAL A 206 -9.32 -27.81 -4.38
N LEU A 207 -9.34 -26.50 -4.13
CA LEU A 207 -10.56 -25.74 -3.88
C LEU A 207 -11.45 -25.68 -5.13
N SER A 208 -10.86 -25.41 -6.31
CA SER A 208 -11.57 -25.43 -7.59
C SER A 208 -12.26 -26.78 -7.84
N HIS A 209 -11.49 -27.88 -7.72
CA HIS A 209 -12.02 -29.22 -7.95
C HIS A 209 -13.13 -29.61 -6.96
N LYS A 210 -13.07 -29.14 -5.71
CA LYS A 210 -14.16 -29.35 -4.74
C LYS A 210 -15.41 -28.56 -5.11
N ILE A 211 -15.27 -27.33 -5.59
CA ILE A 211 -16.37 -26.50 -6.07
C ILE A 211 -17.03 -27.14 -7.29
N ASP A 212 -16.24 -27.63 -8.25
CA ASP A 212 -16.74 -28.30 -9.46
C ASP A 212 -17.51 -29.57 -9.11
N ASN A 213 -16.98 -30.39 -8.20
CA ASN A 213 -17.65 -31.60 -7.73
C ASN A 213 -18.96 -31.30 -6.97
N MET A 214 -19.00 -30.23 -6.18
CA MET A 214 -20.24 -29.79 -5.54
C MET A 214 -21.25 -29.28 -6.57
N GLY A 215 -20.80 -28.54 -7.59
CA GLY A 215 -21.62 -28.10 -8.70
C GLY A 215 -22.27 -29.28 -9.43
N GLN A 216 -21.49 -30.32 -9.76
CA GLN A 216 -22.03 -31.50 -10.42
C GLN A 216 -22.96 -32.34 -9.55
N ALA A 217 -22.65 -32.51 -8.27
CA ALA A 217 -23.57 -33.20 -7.35
C ALA A 217 -24.92 -32.48 -7.19
N ILE A 218 -24.96 -31.15 -7.36
CA ILE A 218 -26.19 -30.36 -7.38
C ILE A 218 -26.94 -30.57 -8.70
N LEU A 219 -26.24 -30.53 -9.84
CA LEU A 219 -26.82 -30.75 -11.17
C LEU A 219 -27.40 -32.17 -11.30
N ASP A 220 -26.70 -33.19 -10.86
CA ASP A 220 -27.18 -34.58 -10.85
C ASP A 220 -28.44 -34.75 -10.00
N LYS A 221 -28.50 -34.10 -8.83
CA LYS A 221 -29.71 -34.10 -7.99
C LYS A 221 -30.89 -33.35 -8.60
N MET A 222 -30.63 -32.34 -9.44
CA MET A 222 -31.68 -31.65 -10.19
C MET A 222 -32.16 -32.51 -11.37
N ASP A 223 -31.27 -33.14 -12.13
CA ASP A 223 -31.64 -34.01 -13.26
C ASP A 223 -32.45 -35.23 -12.81
N HIS A 224 -32.09 -35.82 -11.66
CA HIS A 224 -32.84 -36.94 -11.08
C HIS A 224 -34.25 -36.56 -10.62
N LYS A 225 -34.45 -35.31 -10.16
CA LYS A 225 -35.78 -34.78 -9.77
C LYS A 225 -36.64 -34.38 -10.97
N VAL A 226 -36.01 -34.01 -12.10
CA VAL A 226 -36.73 -33.62 -13.33
C VAL A 226 -37.26 -34.85 -14.08
N LYS A 227 -36.60 -36.01 -13.96
CA LYS A 227 -37.03 -37.25 -14.64
C LYS A 227 -38.21 -37.98 -13.97
N ASP A 228 -38.46 -37.78 -12.68
CA ASP A 228 -39.51 -38.49 -11.94
C ASP A 228 -40.90 -37.83 -11.97
N ASP A 229 -41.04 -36.60 -12.48
CA ASP A 229 -42.32 -35.87 -12.47
C ASP A 229 -42.87 -35.64 -13.89
N THR A 230 -43.72 -36.55 -14.37
CA THR A 230 -44.49 -36.39 -15.63
C THR A 230 -45.66 -35.39 -15.52
N SER A 231 -45.58 -34.42 -14.60
CA SER A 231 -46.64 -33.43 -14.34
C SER A 231 -46.13 -31.98 -14.41
N TRP A 232 -45.43 -31.64 -15.48
CA TRP A 232 -44.91 -30.27 -15.69
C TRP A 232 -46.02 -29.22 -15.96
N MET A 233 -47.26 -29.64 -16.20
CA MET A 233 -48.39 -28.74 -16.47
C MET A 233 -49.13 -28.22 -15.20
N ALA A 234 -48.73 -28.63 -13.99
CA ALA A 234 -49.45 -28.28 -12.75
C ALA A 234 -48.66 -27.39 -11.75
N MET A 235 -47.58 -26.73 -12.16
CA MET A 235 -46.84 -25.82 -11.26
C MET A 235 -47.43 -24.42 -11.22
N ARG A 236 -48.01 -24.05 -10.06
CA ARG A 236 -48.40 -22.67 -9.72
C ARG A 236 -47.22 -21.71 -9.95
N PRO A 237 -47.47 -20.48 -10.45
CA PRO A 237 -46.45 -19.52 -10.90
C PRO A 237 -45.34 -19.22 -9.88
N CYS A 238 -45.61 -19.37 -8.59
CA CYS A 238 -44.64 -19.14 -7.52
C CYS A 238 -43.43 -20.08 -7.52
N LYS A 239 -43.56 -21.33 -8.01
CA LYS A 239 -42.43 -22.27 -8.05
C LYS A 239 -41.53 -22.05 -9.28
N PHE A 240 -42.08 -21.59 -10.39
CA PHE A 240 -41.29 -21.17 -11.56
C PHE A 240 -40.47 -19.93 -11.26
N ILE A 241 -41.03 -18.98 -10.52
CA ILE A 241 -40.31 -17.81 -10.01
C ILE A 241 -39.21 -18.25 -9.05
N ALA A 242 -39.46 -19.20 -8.14
CA ALA A 242 -38.42 -19.69 -7.23
C ALA A 242 -37.26 -20.38 -7.97
N VAL A 243 -37.54 -21.20 -8.99
CA VAL A 243 -36.50 -21.85 -9.80
C VAL A 243 -35.76 -20.84 -10.69
N ALA A 244 -36.46 -19.89 -11.30
CA ALA A 244 -35.84 -18.80 -12.06
C ALA A 244 -34.98 -17.89 -11.17
N VAL A 245 -35.41 -17.62 -9.94
CA VAL A 245 -34.64 -16.87 -8.93
C VAL A 245 -33.42 -17.68 -8.47
N VAL A 246 -33.53 -18.99 -8.27
CA VAL A 246 -32.39 -19.84 -7.93
C VAL A 246 -31.41 -19.96 -9.09
N ILE A 247 -31.88 -20.07 -10.35
CA ILE A 247 -31.03 -20.05 -11.54
C ILE A 247 -30.41 -18.66 -11.74
N LEU A 248 -31.13 -17.57 -11.48
CA LEU A 248 -30.59 -16.20 -11.48
C LEU A 248 -29.58 -15.99 -10.35
N LEU A 249 -29.78 -16.58 -9.17
CA LEU A 249 -28.85 -16.52 -8.05
C LEU A 249 -27.61 -17.37 -8.31
N ILE A 250 -27.77 -18.56 -8.92
CA ILE A 250 -26.67 -19.44 -9.30
C ILE A 250 -25.89 -18.86 -10.50
N SER A 251 -26.57 -18.29 -11.49
CA SER A 251 -25.90 -17.55 -12.57
C SER A 251 -25.29 -16.25 -12.06
N CYS A 252 -25.87 -15.56 -11.09
CA CYS A 252 -25.18 -14.50 -10.34
C CYS A 252 -23.99 -15.06 -9.56
N LEU A 253 -24.01 -16.26 -8.98
CA LEU A 253 -22.87 -16.86 -8.27
C LEU A 253 -21.77 -17.40 -9.19
N ILE A 254 -22.11 -17.77 -10.44
CA ILE A 254 -21.17 -18.28 -11.45
C ILE A 254 -20.63 -17.13 -12.32
N VAL A 255 -21.42 -16.07 -12.55
CA VAL A 255 -21.04 -14.87 -13.31
C VAL A 255 -20.52 -13.75 -12.40
N TYR A 256 -20.75 -13.78 -11.09
CA TYR A 256 -19.90 -13.06 -10.15
C TYR A 256 -18.58 -13.83 -10.05
N PRO A 257 -17.46 -13.29 -10.55
CA PRO A 257 -16.19 -13.66 -9.94
C PRO A 257 -16.37 -13.35 -8.46
N TRP A 258 -15.93 -14.26 -7.59
CA TRP A 258 -15.77 -13.99 -6.16
C TRP A 258 -15.17 -12.59 -6.00
N THR A 259 -16.02 -11.60 -5.69
CA THR A 259 -15.53 -10.31 -5.27
C THR A 259 -14.84 -10.62 -3.96
N LYS A 260 -13.50 -10.65 -4.01
CA LYS A 260 -12.65 -10.34 -2.86
C LYS A 260 -13.45 -9.36 -2.01
N GLN A 261 -13.68 -9.74 -0.76
CA GLN A 261 -14.10 -8.87 0.32
C GLN A 261 -13.76 -7.43 -0.06
N GLU A 262 -14.76 -6.59 -0.33
CA GLU A 262 -14.57 -5.19 -0.72
C GLU A 262 -13.82 -4.49 0.43
N THR A 263 -12.50 -4.66 0.49
CA THR A 263 -11.63 -3.59 0.96
C THR A 263 -11.80 -2.54 -0.10
N SER A 264 -12.75 -1.65 0.13
CA SER A 264 -12.99 -0.48 -0.69
C SER A 264 -11.63 0.24 -0.80
N PHE A 265 -10.94 0.12 -1.94
CA PHE A 265 -9.70 0.88 -2.17
C PHE A 265 -9.94 2.39 -2.05
N MET A 266 -11.21 2.80 -2.09
CA MET A 266 -11.67 4.15 -1.77
C MET A 266 -11.43 4.54 -0.30
N ASP A 267 -11.31 3.61 0.64
CA ASP A 267 -10.98 3.90 2.04
C ASP A 267 -9.56 4.47 2.17
N ALA A 268 -8.66 4.05 1.28
CA ALA A 268 -7.31 4.58 1.13
C ALA A 268 -7.25 5.76 0.12
N PHE A 269 -8.34 6.08 -0.58
CA PHE A 269 -8.38 7.22 -1.50
C PHE A 269 -8.63 8.52 -0.70
N PRO A 270 -8.04 9.67 -1.10
CA PRO A 270 -8.24 10.92 -0.36
C PRO A 270 -9.72 11.27 -0.21
N ARG A 271 -10.10 11.77 0.97
CA ARG A 271 -11.48 12.18 1.26
C ARG A 271 -11.95 13.28 0.29
N HIS A 272 -13.20 13.21 -0.12
CA HIS A 272 -13.83 14.26 -0.92
C HIS A 272 -13.94 15.57 -0.12
N MET A 273 -14.08 16.71 -0.80
CA MET A 273 -14.19 18.02 -0.17
C MET A 273 -15.67 18.45 -0.07
N GLU A 274 -16.20 18.62 1.14
CA GLU A 274 -17.59 19.07 1.35
C GLU A 274 -17.88 20.44 0.72
N THR A 275 -16.87 21.32 0.71
CA THR A 275 -16.94 22.66 0.14
C THR A 275 -16.72 22.72 -1.38
N PHE A 276 -16.55 21.57 -2.06
CA PHE A 276 -16.34 21.56 -3.50
C PHE A 276 -17.52 22.16 -4.27
N VAL A 277 -17.23 22.93 -5.33
CA VAL A 277 -18.24 23.60 -6.17
C VAL A 277 -17.88 23.54 -7.65
N GLY A 278 -18.89 23.42 -8.51
CA GLY A 278 -18.77 23.59 -9.95
C GLY A 278 -17.93 22.52 -10.67
N ARG A 279 -17.26 22.93 -11.75
CA ARG A 279 -16.34 22.13 -12.59
C ARG A 279 -16.93 20.94 -13.37
N GLU A 280 -18.24 20.91 -13.60
CA GLU A 280 -18.88 19.83 -14.39
C GLU A 280 -18.39 19.77 -15.85
N ASP A 281 -18.06 20.93 -16.42
CA ASP A 281 -17.43 21.06 -17.73
C ASP A 281 -16.03 20.40 -17.75
N ILE A 282 -15.24 20.62 -16.70
CA ILE A 282 -13.92 20.01 -16.55
C ILE A 282 -14.02 18.50 -16.41
N PHE A 283 -14.98 17.98 -15.62
CA PHE A 283 -15.19 16.53 -15.51
C PHE A 283 -15.59 15.89 -16.84
N SER A 284 -16.44 16.58 -17.62
CA SER A 284 -16.83 16.13 -18.96
C SER A 284 -15.63 16.12 -19.92
N ASN A 285 -14.74 17.11 -19.82
CA ASN A 285 -13.51 17.14 -20.60
C ASN A 285 -12.54 16.02 -20.20
N ILE A 286 -12.42 15.71 -18.91
CA ILE A 286 -11.62 14.58 -18.41
C ILE A 286 -12.19 13.26 -18.95
N ASP A 287 -13.52 13.08 -18.93
CA ASP A 287 -14.16 11.89 -19.50
C ASP A 287 -13.80 11.69 -20.97
N ALA A 288 -13.95 12.74 -21.78
CA ALA A 288 -13.63 12.70 -23.21
C ALA A 288 -12.15 12.37 -23.44
N CYS A 289 -11.27 13.01 -22.66
CA CYS A 289 -9.83 12.81 -22.70
C CYS A 289 -9.44 11.35 -22.40
N LEU A 290 -9.96 10.77 -21.30
CA LEU A 290 -9.70 9.40 -20.89
C LEU A 290 -10.33 8.37 -21.83
N ALA A 291 -11.53 8.63 -22.35
CA ALA A 291 -12.18 7.76 -23.32
C ALA A 291 -11.33 7.58 -24.58
N GLN A 292 -10.72 8.67 -25.07
CA GLN A 292 -9.91 8.68 -26.29
C GLN A 292 -8.47 8.18 -26.06
N ASN A 293 -7.84 8.56 -24.94
CA ASN A 293 -6.38 8.44 -24.79
C ASN A 293 -5.92 7.56 -23.63
N LYS A 294 -6.84 7.13 -22.74
CA LYS A 294 -6.58 6.37 -21.50
C LYS A 294 -5.76 7.10 -20.45
N THR A 295 -4.86 7.98 -20.85
CA THR A 295 -4.08 8.85 -19.98
C THR A 295 -4.53 10.29 -20.21
N CYS A 296 -4.78 11.03 -19.14
CA CYS A 296 -5.10 12.45 -19.21
C CYS A 296 -4.30 13.24 -18.18
N LEU A 297 -3.80 14.41 -18.57
CA LEU A 297 -3.09 15.33 -17.69
C LEU A 297 -3.97 16.53 -17.36
N ILE A 298 -4.23 16.72 -16.07
CA ILE A 298 -4.80 17.94 -15.53
C ILE A 298 -3.66 18.95 -15.34
N LYS A 299 -3.74 20.05 -16.08
CA LYS A 299 -2.75 21.15 -16.02
C LYS A 299 -3.38 22.45 -15.55
N GLY A 300 -2.60 23.26 -14.84
CA GLY A 300 -3.03 24.56 -14.35
C GLY A 300 -2.08 25.12 -13.30
N LEU A 301 -2.30 26.37 -12.93
CA LEU A 301 -1.48 27.10 -11.96
C LEU A 301 -1.47 26.45 -10.57
N GLY A 302 -0.45 26.74 -9.76
CA GLY A 302 -0.40 26.35 -8.34
C GLY A 302 -1.65 26.84 -7.60
N GLY A 303 -2.27 26.00 -6.78
CA GLY A 303 -3.46 26.38 -5.99
C GLY A 303 -4.78 26.55 -6.78
N VAL A 304 -4.83 26.28 -8.09
CA VAL A 304 -6.07 26.36 -8.89
C VAL A 304 -7.05 25.18 -8.67
N GLY A 305 -6.67 24.19 -7.84
CA GLY A 305 -7.53 23.06 -7.48
C GLY A 305 -7.36 21.79 -8.33
N LYS A 306 -6.20 21.58 -8.98
CA LYS A 306 -5.92 20.35 -9.77
C LYS A 306 -6.11 19.07 -8.95
N THR A 307 -5.42 19.00 -7.81
CA THR A 307 -5.50 17.89 -6.84
C THR A 307 -6.94 17.68 -6.39
N THR A 308 -7.65 18.75 -6.03
CA THR A 308 -9.06 18.70 -5.64
C THR A 308 -9.96 18.13 -6.73
N VAL A 309 -9.82 18.61 -7.97
CA VAL A 309 -10.59 18.10 -9.12
C VAL A 309 -10.30 16.62 -9.37
N ALA A 310 -9.04 16.19 -9.23
CA ALA A 310 -8.66 14.80 -9.41
C ALA A 310 -9.26 13.88 -8.34
N ILE A 311 -9.29 14.32 -7.08
CA ILE A 311 -9.94 13.62 -5.96
C ILE A 311 -11.45 13.50 -6.22
N GLU A 312 -12.12 14.61 -6.53
CA GLU A 312 -13.56 14.62 -6.79
C GLU A 312 -13.94 13.79 -8.00
N TYR A 313 -13.11 13.79 -9.05
CA TYR A 313 -13.31 12.93 -10.20
C TYR A 313 -13.28 11.45 -9.80
N GLY A 314 -12.31 11.04 -8.98
CA GLY A 314 -12.20 9.68 -8.45
C GLY A 314 -13.45 9.25 -7.68
N HIS A 315 -13.94 10.08 -6.77
CA HIS A 315 -15.18 9.81 -6.01
C HIS A 315 -16.40 9.72 -6.91
N ARG A 316 -16.65 10.75 -7.72
CA ARG A 316 -17.86 10.87 -8.54
C ARG A 316 -17.94 9.81 -9.63
N ARG A 317 -16.79 9.36 -10.15
CA ARG A 317 -16.72 8.38 -11.25
C ARG A 317 -16.28 6.99 -10.79
N SER A 318 -16.15 6.76 -9.49
CA SER A 318 -15.77 5.47 -8.88
C SER A 318 -16.55 4.27 -9.45
N GLN A 319 -17.87 4.41 -9.65
CA GLN A 319 -18.72 3.35 -10.22
C GLN A 319 -18.34 2.93 -11.65
N ARG A 320 -17.63 3.77 -12.42
CA ARG A 320 -17.12 3.42 -13.75
C ARG A 320 -15.88 2.53 -13.70
N TYR A 321 -15.31 2.34 -12.50
CA TYR A 321 -14.05 1.67 -12.28
C TYR A 321 -14.21 0.52 -11.26
N PRO A 322 -14.88 -0.59 -11.63
CA PRO A 322 -15.06 -1.74 -10.74
C PRO A 322 -13.73 -2.39 -10.30
N GLY A 323 -12.64 -2.17 -11.04
CA GLY A 323 -11.28 -2.57 -10.63
C GLY A 323 -10.65 -1.66 -9.56
N GLY A 324 -11.35 -0.61 -9.13
CA GLY A 324 -10.93 0.31 -8.08
C GLY A 324 -10.38 1.64 -8.59
N VAL A 325 -10.38 2.62 -7.69
CA VAL A 325 -9.75 3.93 -7.88
C VAL A 325 -8.57 4.04 -6.92
N PHE A 326 -7.42 4.41 -7.45
CA PHE A 326 -6.15 4.45 -6.74
C PHE A 326 -5.58 5.87 -6.75
N TRP A 327 -4.90 6.24 -5.68
CA TRP A 327 -4.22 7.51 -5.51
C TRP A 327 -2.74 7.27 -5.22
N VAL A 328 -1.88 7.95 -5.96
CA VAL A 328 -0.44 8.01 -5.70
C VAL A 328 0.04 9.44 -5.75
N ASN A 329 0.90 9.81 -4.82
CA ASN A 329 1.57 11.10 -4.82
C ASN A 329 2.97 10.93 -5.45
N LEU A 330 3.26 11.68 -6.50
CA LEU A 330 4.51 11.63 -7.25
C LEU A 330 5.38 12.88 -7.06
N ALA A 331 5.15 13.65 -6.01
CA ALA A 331 5.97 14.82 -5.67
C ALA A 331 7.41 14.42 -5.31
N SER A 332 7.59 13.27 -4.64
CA SER A 332 8.89 12.68 -4.35
C SER A 332 8.78 11.16 -4.19
N LYS A 333 9.92 10.46 -4.20
CA LYS A 333 9.96 9.01 -3.90
C LYS A 333 9.41 8.69 -2.50
N GLY A 334 9.61 9.59 -1.54
CA GLY A 334 9.08 9.45 -0.17
C GLY A 334 7.56 9.54 -0.16
N ASP A 335 7.00 10.52 -0.86
CA ASP A 335 5.55 10.72 -0.98
C ASP A 335 4.89 9.58 -1.74
N LEU A 336 5.55 9.04 -2.76
CA LEU A 336 5.09 7.83 -3.45
C LEU A 336 5.02 6.66 -2.47
N CYS A 337 6.08 6.42 -1.72
CA CYS A 337 6.11 5.34 -0.73
C CYS A 337 5.02 5.51 0.33
N ALA A 338 4.84 6.71 0.87
CA ALA A 338 3.80 6.99 1.86
C ALA A 338 2.40 6.75 1.28
N SER A 339 2.13 7.25 0.07
CA SER A 339 0.82 7.12 -0.60
C SER A 339 0.52 5.72 -1.12
N ILE A 340 1.50 4.84 -1.33
CA ILE A 340 1.21 3.44 -1.64
C ILE A 340 1.09 2.58 -0.39
N SER A 341 1.78 2.90 0.71
CA SER A 341 1.76 2.09 1.94
C SER A 341 0.37 1.95 2.55
N GLN A 342 -0.52 2.91 2.33
CA GLN A 342 -1.94 2.83 2.71
C GLN A 342 -2.70 1.64 2.09
N TYR A 343 -2.25 1.11 0.95
CA TYR A 343 -2.81 -0.10 0.34
C TYR A 343 -2.27 -1.39 0.95
N GLY A 344 -1.34 -1.29 1.91
CA GLY A 344 -0.69 -2.43 2.54
C GLY A 344 -1.69 -3.40 3.17
N SER A 345 -2.65 -2.87 3.92
CA SER A 345 -3.72 -3.64 4.57
C SER A 345 -4.60 -4.39 3.58
N SER A 346 -4.79 -3.87 2.37
CA SER A 346 -5.55 -4.53 1.30
C SER A 346 -4.81 -5.73 0.68
N PHE A 347 -3.50 -5.83 0.89
CA PHE A 347 -2.67 -6.92 0.37
C PHE A 347 -2.16 -7.88 1.46
N SER A 348 -2.09 -7.45 2.72
CA SER A 348 -1.66 -8.28 3.85
C SER A 348 -2.08 -7.69 5.19
N ASP A 349 -2.42 -8.57 6.15
CA ASP A 349 -2.72 -8.20 7.54
C ASP A 349 -1.49 -7.80 8.38
N ARG A 350 -0.30 -7.67 7.77
CA ARG A 350 0.92 -7.27 8.47
C ARG A 350 0.99 -5.74 8.52
N ALA A 351 1.23 -5.19 9.71
CA ALA A 351 1.34 -3.74 9.91
C ALA A 351 2.59 -3.12 9.23
N ASP A 352 3.73 -3.83 9.24
CA ASP A 352 5.01 -3.30 8.74
C ASP A 352 5.38 -3.83 7.34
N LEU A 353 4.67 -3.36 6.32
CA LEU A 353 5.00 -3.67 4.93
C LEU A 353 5.97 -2.63 4.35
N SER A 354 7.06 -3.12 3.75
CA SER A 354 7.97 -2.23 3.03
C SER A 354 7.29 -1.61 1.79
N CYS A 355 7.63 -0.36 1.47
CA CYS A 355 7.17 0.32 0.25
C CYS A 355 7.35 -0.54 -1.02
N GLU A 356 8.50 -1.21 -1.19
CA GLU A 356 8.75 -2.08 -2.35
C GLU A 356 7.84 -3.32 -2.39
N PHE A 357 7.47 -3.87 -1.23
CA PHE A 357 6.52 -4.97 -1.15
C PHE A 357 5.13 -4.51 -1.62
N VAL A 358 4.63 -3.39 -1.09
CA VAL A 358 3.31 -2.86 -1.46
C VAL A 358 3.29 -2.45 -2.92
N LYS A 359 4.34 -1.79 -3.41
CA LYS A 359 4.55 -1.44 -4.81
C LYS A 359 4.44 -2.65 -5.74
N LYS A 360 5.12 -3.76 -5.39
CA LYS A 360 5.09 -5.00 -6.18
C LYS A 360 3.69 -5.60 -6.25
N HIS A 361 2.96 -5.60 -5.12
CA HIS A 361 1.60 -6.16 -5.05
C HIS A 361 0.59 -5.27 -5.76
N LEU A 362 0.66 -3.95 -5.59
CA LEU A 362 -0.16 -2.99 -6.33
C LEU A 362 0.08 -3.13 -7.83
N LYS A 363 1.34 -3.21 -8.27
CA LYS A 363 1.68 -3.47 -9.68
C LYS A 363 1.08 -4.78 -10.21
N LYS A 364 1.15 -5.85 -9.41
CA LYS A 364 0.55 -7.13 -9.78
C LYS A 364 -0.97 -7.01 -9.89
N TYR A 365 -1.61 -6.37 -8.92
CA TYR A 365 -3.05 -6.12 -8.91
C TYR A 365 -3.50 -5.33 -10.15
N LEU A 366 -2.83 -4.21 -10.46
CA LEU A 366 -3.13 -3.38 -11.63
C LEU A 366 -2.91 -4.10 -12.96
N LYS A 367 -2.02 -5.11 -13.00
CA LYS A 367 -1.82 -5.98 -14.18
C LYS A 367 -2.92 -7.01 -14.37
N GLU A 368 -3.45 -7.55 -13.28
CA GLU A 368 -4.44 -8.64 -13.29
C GLU A 368 -5.88 -8.11 -13.29
N SER A 369 -6.07 -6.85 -12.90
CA SER A 369 -7.38 -6.20 -12.81
C SER A 369 -7.66 -5.34 -14.04
N GLU A 370 -8.93 -5.24 -14.39
CA GLU A 370 -9.44 -4.41 -15.46
C GLU A 370 -10.38 -3.34 -14.90
N HIS A 371 -10.59 -2.27 -15.67
CA HIS A 371 -11.49 -1.17 -15.35
C HIS A 371 -11.13 -0.47 -14.04
N TRP A 372 -9.89 -0.02 -13.93
CA TRP A 372 -9.41 0.78 -12.80
C TRP A 372 -8.98 2.19 -13.23
N LEU A 373 -8.97 3.10 -12.25
CA LEU A 373 -8.46 4.46 -12.40
C LEU A 373 -7.26 4.67 -11.47
N LEU A 374 -6.12 5.08 -12.00
CA LEU A 374 -4.98 5.55 -11.21
C LEU A 374 -4.88 7.07 -11.28
N VAL A 375 -5.05 7.73 -10.14
CA VAL A 375 -4.83 9.17 -9.99
C VAL A 375 -3.44 9.41 -9.45
N ALA A 376 -2.62 10.12 -10.22
CA ALA A 376 -1.22 10.41 -9.92
C ALA A 376 -1.02 11.93 -9.72
N ASP A 377 -0.85 12.35 -8.48
CA ASP A 377 -0.82 13.76 -8.09
C ASP A 377 0.59 14.33 -7.93
N GLY A 378 0.76 15.61 -8.24
CA GLY A 378 2.00 16.35 -7.93
C GLY A 378 3.20 15.93 -8.79
N PHE A 379 2.95 15.45 -10.01
CA PHE A 379 4.02 14.93 -10.87
C PHE A 379 4.91 16.07 -11.40
N ASN A 380 6.13 16.17 -10.87
CA ASN A 380 7.13 17.19 -11.24
C ASN A 380 8.49 16.57 -11.64
N GLY A 381 8.52 15.28 -12.00
CA GLY A 381 9.76 14.51 -12.14
C GLY A 381 9.84 13.65 -13.40
N THR A 382 10.73 12.64 -13.38
CA THR A 382 10.88 11.68 -14.48
C THR A 382 9.85 10.54 -14.33
N MET A 383 9.19 10.15 -15.43
CA MET A 383 8.14 9.11 -15.43
C MET A 383 8.58 7.73 -14.93
N LYS A 384 9.87 7.51 -14.70
CA LYS A 384 10.43 6.22 -14.25
C LYS A 384 9.72 5.63 -13.04
N GLU A 385 9.27 6.46 -12.09
CA GLU A 385 8.56 5.97 -10.90
C GLU A 385 7.14 5.51 -11.24
N LEU A 386 6.41 6.26 -12.06
CA LEU A 386 5.10 5.86 -12.55
C LEU A 386 5.20 4.63 -13.48
N ASP A 387 6.15 4.62 -14.42
CA ASP A 387 6.45 3.48 -15.31
C ASP A 387 6.77 2.22 -14.50
N SER A 388 7.42 2.38 -13.35
CA SER A 388 7.72 1.25 -12.47
C SER A 388 6.47 0.68 -11.80
N LEU A 389 5.38 1.43 -11.69
CA LEU A 389 4.08 0.98 -11.17
C LEU A 389 3.18 0.41 -12.27
N LEU A 390 3.23 0.99 -13.47
CA LEU A 390 2.31 0.66 -14.55
C LEU A 390 2.62 -0.71 -15.22
N PRO A 391 1.59 -1.36 -15.82
CA PRO A 391 1.79 -2.46 -16.75
C PRO A 391 2.53 -2.00 -18.01
N HIS A 392 3.25 -2.92 -18.69
CA HIS A 392 4.05 -2.59 -19.87
C HIS A 392 3.24 -2.14 -21.10
N LYS A 393 1.93 -2.41 -21.12
CA LYS A 393 0.99 -1.91 -22.10
C LYS A 393 -0.30 -1.56 -21.37
N LEU A 394 -0.75 -0.32 -21.52
CA LEU A 394 -2.08 0.09 -21.07
C LEU A 394 -3.12 -0.55 -21.97
N THR A 395 -4.10 -1.24 -21.38
CA THR A 395 -5.21 -1.87 -22.10
C THR A 395 -6.39 -0.90 -22.19
N VAL A 396 -7.43 -1.28 -22.94
CA VAL A 396 -8.66 -0.46 -23.12
C VAL A 396 -9.38 -0.23 -21.78
N THR A 397 -9.12 -1.10 -20.81
CA THR A 397 -9.77 -1.15 -19.50
C THR A 397 -9.01 -0.37 -18.42
N MET A 398 -7.97 0.39 -18.75
CA MET A 398 -7.15 1.10 -17.76
C MET A 398 -7.18 2.60 -18.02
N ASN A 399 -7.36 3.42 -16.98
CA ASN A 399 -7.30 4.88 -17.10
C ASN A 399 -6.32 5.48 -16.08
N ILE A 400 -5.58 6.51 -16.49
CA ILE A 400 -4.61 7.23 -15.66
C ILE A 400 -4.90 8.72 -15.73
N LEU A 401 -5.09 9.34 -14.58
CA LEU A 401 -5.31 10.78 -14.44
C LEU A 401 -4.12 11.39 -13.69
N LEU A 402 -3.38 12.28 -14.34
CA LEU A 402 -2.23 12.94 -13.73
C LEU A 402 -2.55 14.39 -13.40
N THR A 403 -1.90 14.94 -12.37
CA THR A 403 -1.86 16.38 -12.12
C THR A 403 -0.43 16.93 -12.23
N SER A 404 -0.25 18.05 -12.91
CA SER A 404 1.04 18.75 -12.97
C SER A 404 0.85 20.24 -13.28
N GLN A 405 1.86 21.05 -13.01
CA GLN A 405 1.93 22.42 -13.50
C GLN A 405 2.55 22.48 -14.91
N GLU A 406 3.32 21.46 -15.27
CA GLU A 406 4.08 21.39 -16.52
C GLU A 406 3.49 20.36 -17.48
N ASN A 407 3.88 20.43 -18.75
CA ASN A 407 3.53 19.39 -19.71
C ASN A 407 4.31 18.12 -19.39
N GLN A 408 3.67 16.97 -19.54
CA GLN A 408 4.27 15.68 -19.22
C GLN A 408 4.23 14.73 -20.41
N MET A 409 5.17 13.78 -20.41
CA MET A 409 5.28 12.76 -21.45
C MET A 409 5.23 11.38 -20.80
N LEU A 410 4.50 10.44 -21.40
CA LEU A 410 4.48 9.02 -21.01
C LEU A 410 4.89 8.19 -22.24
N ASP A 411 5.81 7.23 -22.08
CA ASP A 411 6.36 6.43 -23.19
C ASP A 411 6.86 7.27 -24.38
N ARG A 412 7.51 8.41 -24.08
CA ARG A 412 7.99 9.39 -25.08
C ARG A 412 6.89 10.04 -25.94
N LYS A 413 5.61 9.94 -25.52
CA LYS A 413 4.48 10.63 -26.15
C LYS A 413 3.94 11.71 -25.20
N PRO A 414 3.57 12.90 -25.72
CA PRO A 414 2.94 13.93 -24.91
C PRO A 414 1.58 13.43 -24.40
N ILE A 415 1.31 13.66 -23.11
CA ILE A 415 0.01 13.31 -22.52
C ILE A 415 -1.01 14.39 -22.91
N PRO A 416 -2.22 14.02 -23.38
CA PRO A 416 -3.30 14.97 -23.64
C PRO A 416 -3.69 15.77 -22.40
N VAL A 417 -3.91 17.07 -22.58
CA VAL A 417 -4.04 18.03 -21.48
C VAL A 417 -5.47 18.55 -21.36
N VAL A 418 -6.01 18.49 -20.15
CA VAL A 418 -7.19 19.26 -19.73
C VAL A 418 -6.71 20.41 -18.84
N ASN A 419 -6.83 21.64 -19.32
CA ASN A 419 -6.45 22.82 -18.56
C ASN A 419 -7.57 23.20 -17.59
N ILE A 420 -7.20 23.46 -16.34
CA ILE A 420 -8.11 23.99 -15.32
C ILE A 420 -7.92 25.50 -15.22
N PRO A 421 -8.93 26.30 -15.57
CA PRO A 421 -8.88 27.74 -15.37
C PRO A 421 -9.13 28.10 -13.90
N PRO A 422 -8.89 29.36 -13.48
CA PRO A 422 -9.46 29.92 -12.26
C PRO A 422 -11.00 29.77 -12.22
N PHE A 423 -11.62 30.10 -11.09
CA PHE A 423 -13.08 30.03 -11.00
C PHE A 423 -13.77 31.06 -11.89
N SER A 424 -14.98 30.72 -12.31
CA SER A 424 -15.95 31.71 -12.79
C SER A 424 -16.52 32.52 -11.62
N ASP A 425 -17.11 33.68 -11.92
CA ASP A 425 -17.81 34.50 -10.91
C ASP A 425 -18.89 33.68 -10.16
N ASN A 426 -19.55 32.73 -10.85
CA ASN A 426 -20.58 31.87 -10.27
C ASN A 426 -20.00 30.82 -9.32
N GLU A 427 -18.86 30.22 -9.67
CA GLU A 427 -18.17 29.27 -8.79
C GLU A 427 -17.60 29.97 -7.55
N ALA A 428 -17.04 31.17 -7.71
CA ALA A 428 -16.58 31.98 -6.58
C ALA A 428 -17.74 32.34 -5.62
N GLN A 429 -18.92 32.68 -6.16
CA GLN A 429 -20.13 32.88 -5.37
C GLN A 429 -20.61 31.60 -4.68
N ALA A 430 -20.60 30.46 -5.38
CA ALA A 430 -21.01 29.19 -4.80
C ALA A 430 -20.08 28.77 -3.65
N LEU A 431 -18.77 28.98 -3.81
CA LEU A 431 -17.79 28.73 -2.74
C LEU A 431 -18.04 29.65 -1.54
N PHE A 432 -18.31 30.93 -1.77
CA PHE A 432 -18.66 31.87 -0.70
C PHE A 432 -19.89 31.41 0.07
N ASN A 433 -20.95 31.00 -0.64
CA ASN A 433 -22.19 30.55 -0.03
C ASN A 433 -21.99 29.31 0.86
N LYS A 434 -21.11 28.38 0.43
CA LYS A 434 -20.74 27.19 1.21
C LYS A 434 -19.83 27.50 2.40
N THR A 435 -18.97 28.51 2.27
CA THR A 435 -17.91 28.78 3.26
C THR A 435 -18.37 29.76 4.32
N VAL A 436 -18.93 30.92 3.92
CA VAL A 436 -19.22 32.03 4.83
C VAL A 436 -20.67 31.98 5.30
N ARG A 437 -21.64 32.19 4.40
CA ARG A 437 -23.09 32.21 4.73
C ARG A 437 -23.94 31.83 3.51
N PRO A 438 -25.08 31.12 3.67
CA PRO A 438 -25.90 30.64 2.54
C PRO A 438 -26.59 31.74 1.71
N TYR A 439 -26.77 32.95 2.27
CA TYR A 439 -27.53 34.03 1.65
C TYR A 439 -26.70 35.32 1.56
N SER A 440 -26.42 35.74 0.33
CA SER A 440 -25.87 37.06 -0.01
C SER A 440 -26.98 37.97 -0.53
N SER A 441 -27.10 39.19 -0.01
CA SER A 441 -27.97 40.22 -0.58
C SER A 441 -27.54 40.57 -2.02
N LYS A 442 -28.39 41.28 -2.77
CA LYS A 442 -28.02 41.73 -4.14
C LYS A 442 -26.75 42.60 -4.15
N ASP A 443 -26.56 43.41 -3.12
CA ASP A 443 -25.38 44.27 -2.98
C ASP A 443 -24.13 43.46 -2.58
N ASP A 444 -24.29 42.46 -1.71
CA ASP A 444 -23.22 41.51 -1.39
C ASP A 444 -22.73 40.77 -2.64
N ARG A 445 -23.62 40.38 -3.55
CA ARG A 445 -23.23 39.71 -4.80
C ARG A 445 -22.36 40.59 -5.70
N LYS A 446 -22.65 41.89 -5.77
CA LYS A 446 -21.83 42.83 -6.55
C LYS A 446 -20.46 43.03 -5.92
N GLN A 447 -20.42 43.23 -4.60
CA GLN A 447 -19.17 43.39 -3.85
C GLN A 447 -18.33 42.12 -3.93
N LEU A 448 -18.94 40.95 -3.77
CA LEU A 448 -18.26 39.66 -3.86
C LEU A 448 -17.67 39.44 -5.24
N LYS A 449 -18.42 39.75 -6.30
CA LYS A 449 -17.91 39.69 -7.67
C LYS A 449 -16.70 40.62 -7.87
N SER A 450 -16.72 41.83 -7.32
CA SER A 450 -15.57 42.75 -7.38
C SER A 450 -14.36 42.17 -6.65
N LEU A 451 -14.54 41.73 -5.40
CA LEU A 451 -13.48 41.11 -4.62
C LEU A 451 -12.91 39.86 -5.30
N SER A 452 -13.78 38.98 -5.81
CA SER A 452 -13.36 37.71 -6.38
C SER A 452 -12.47 37.95 -7.60
N ARG A 453 -12.82 38.94 -8.43
CA ARG A 453 -12.01 39.40 -9.56
C ARG A 453 -10.69 40.04 -9.11
N SER A 454 -10.69 40.83 -8.04
CA SER A 454 -9.46 41.36 -7.45
C SER A 454 -8.52 40.24 -6.97
N LEU A 455 -9.08 39.12 -6.51
CA LEU A 455 -8.35 37.91 -6.14
C LEU A 455 -8.06 36.97 -7.34
N GLY A 456 -8.25 37.45 -8.57
CA GLY A 456 -8.03 36.69 -9.81
C GLY A 456 -8.95 35.49 -10.00
N ASN A 457 -10.08 35.44 -9.27
CA ASN A 457 -10.93 34.27 -9.08
C ASN A 457 -10.12 33.00 -8.72
N HIS A 458 -9.00 33.18 -8.02
CA HIS A 458 -8.08 32.08 -7.73
C HIS A 458 -8.59 31.25 -6.53
N PRO A 459 -8.87 29.94 -6.70
CA PRO A 459 -9.53 29.12 -5.67
C PRO A 459 -8.86 29.17 -4.29
N LEU A 460 -7.54 29.05 -4.21
CA LEU A 460 -6.81 29.13 -2.94
C LEU A 460 -6.95 30.51 -2.27
N ALA A 461 -6.85 31.59 -3.04
CA ALA A 461 -6.95 32.96 -2.50
C ALA A 461 -8.38 33.24 -2.00
N LEU A 462 -9.38 32.83 -2.77
CA LEU A 462 -10.78 32.92 -2.37
C LEU A 462 -11.06 32.11 -1.10
N GLN A 463 -10.56 30.89 -1.00
CA GLN A 463 -10.77 30.04 0.17
C GLN A 463 -10.18 30.65 1.44
N LEU A 464 -8.96 31.21 1.36
CA LEU A 464 -8.33 31.93 2.47
C LEU A 464 -9.12 33.18 2.86
N ALA A 465 -9.49 34.02 1.89
CA ALA A 465 -10.29 35.22 2.13
C ALA A 465 -11.64 34.91 2.77
N TYR A 466 -12.34 33.89 2.28
CA TYR A 466 -13.65 33.48 2.81
C TYR A 466 -13.54 32.83 4.18
N ALA A 467 -12.49 32.04 4.44
CA ALA A 467 -12.21 31.52 5.78
C ALA A 467 -11.95 32.66 6.77
N TYR A 468 -11.18 33.68 6.38
CA TYR A 468 -10.97 34.88 7.18
C TYR A 468 -12.28 35.61 7.49
N MET A 469 -13.11 35.88 6.47
CA MET A 469 -14.41 36.56 6.67
C MET A 469 -15.33 35.77 7.57
N ARG A 470 -15.30 34.43 7.47
CA ARG A 470 -16.09 33.57 8.35
C ARG A 470 -15.65 33.68 9.81
N VAL A 471 -14.34 33.64 10.06
CA VAL A 471 -13.79 33.66 11.43
C VAL A 471 -13.90 35.05 12.07
N THR A 472 -13.65 36.10 11.31
CA THR A 472 -13.69 37.50 11.80
C THR A 472 -15.06 38.13 11.72
N GLU A 473 -16.00 37.44 11.06
CA GLU A 473 -17.34 37.93 10.74
C GLU A 473 -17.37 39.27 9.98
N CYS A 474 -16.26 39.68 9.35
CA CYS A 474 -16.20 40.92 8.60
C CYS A 474 -17.01 40.84 7.29
N THR A 475 -17.42 42.00 6.78
CA THR A 475 -18.17 42.04 5.52
C THR A 475 -17.25 41.84 4.32
N VAL A 476 -17.83 41.49 3.18
CA VAL A 476 -17.10 41.38 1.91
C VAL A 476 -16.40 42.70 1.58
N LYS A 477 -17.07 43.82 1.85
CA LYS A 477 -16.51 45.16 1.67
C LYS A 477 -15.31 45.39 2.59
N ASP A 478 -15.41 45.11 3.89
CA ASP A 478 -14.31 45.35 4.82
C ASP A 478 -13.06 44.57 4.45
N TYR A 479 -13.21 43.31 4.02
CA TYR A 479 -12.08 42.52 3.55
C TYR A 479 -11.52 43.05 2.23
N HIS A 480 -12.39 43.45 1.29
CA HIS A 480 -11.97 44.01 0.02
C HIS A 480 -11.20 45.31 0.23
N ASP A 481 -11.69 46.20 1.08
CA ASP A 481 -11.01 47.44 1.45
C ASP A 481 -9.65 47.14 2.08
N LYS A 482 -9.54 46.21 3.04
CA LYS A 482 -8.25 45.77 3.60
C LYS A 482 -7.28 45.23 2.53
N PHE A 483 -7.78 44.40 1.63
CA PHE A 483 -7.00 43.86 0.52
C PHE A 483 -6.54 44.97 -0.43
N ILE A 484 -7.34 46.02 -0.64
CA ILE A 484 -7.03 47.17 -1.47
C ILE A 484 -6.12 48.21 -0.76
N GLU A 485 -6.24 48.38 0.55
CA GLU A 485 -5.43 49.31 1.35
C GLU A 485 -3.99 48.85 1.52
N GLY A 486 -3.74 47.53 1.61
CA GLY A 486 -2.40 46.97 1.80
C GLY A 486 -1.38 47.25 0.67
N ASN A 487 -1.75 47.89 -0.45
CA ASN A 487 -0.82 48.27 -1.53
C ASN A 487 -1.47 49.14 -2.65
N ALA A 488 -1.80 50.41 -2.40
CA ALA A 488 -2.44 51.28 -3.40
C ALA A 488 -1.58 51.53 -4.67
N THR A 489 -0.27 51.28 -4.64
CA THR A 489 0.68 51.73 -5.69
C THR A 489 0.91 50.73 -6.83
N ASP A 490 0.67 49.43 -6.63
CA ASP A 490 0.93 48.37 -7.63
C ASP A 490 -0.32 47.88 -8.39
N LYS A 491 -1.51 48.38 -8.01
CA LYS A 491 -2.82 47.77 -8.34
C LYS A 491 -3.33 48.00 -9.76
N VAL A 492 -2.90 49.06 -10.44
CA VAL A 492 -3.32 49.33 -11.82
C VAL A 492 -2.76 48.30 -12.80
N LYS A 493 -1.68 47.58 -12.46
CA LYS A 493 -1.06 46.58 -13.35
C LYS A 493 -1.62 45.15 -13.20
N LEU A 494 -2.14 44.78 -12.02
CA LEU A 494 -2.67 43.44 -11.74
C LEU A 494 -4.09 43.24 -12.31
N LEU A 495 -4.91 44.29 -12.30
CA LEU A 495 -6.30 44.26 -12.81
C LEU A 495 -6.39 43.92 -14.31
N ASP A 496 -5.36 44.26 -15.09
CA ASP A 496 -5.29 44.01 -16.54
C ASP A 496 -4.61 42.68 -16.90
N ARG A 497 -3.96 41.97 -15.95
CA ARG A 497 -2.91 40.98 -16.28
C ARG A 497 -2.86 39.69 -15.47
N ALA A 498 -3.96 39.23 -14.86
CA ALA A 498 -4.03 37.91 -14.19
C ALA A 498 -3.89 36.67 -15.12
N LYS A 499 -3.07 36.77 -16.18
CA LYS A 499 -2.72 35.72 -17.15
C LYS A 499 -1.34 35.10 -16.85
N ASN A 500 -0.49 35.72 -16.02
CA ASN A 500 0.88 35.26 -15.75
C ASN A 500 1.05 34.72 -14.32
N VAL A 501 1.96 33.75 -14.16
CA VAL A 501 2.22 33.02 -12.90
C VAL A 501 2.63 33.97 -11.76
N GLN A 502 3.49 34.96 -12.04
CA GLN A 502 4.02 35.90 -11.04
C GLN A 502 2.94 36.75 -10.36
N ASP A 503 1.89 37.12 -11.10
CA ASP A 503 0.81 37.96 -10.60
C ASP A 503 -0.13 37.19 -9.65
N VAL A 504 -0.32 35.88 -9.92
CA VAL A 504 -1.10 34.98 -9.06
C VAL A 504 -0.37 34.69 -7.75
N ASP A 505 0.94 34.48 -7.79
CA ASP A 505 1.75 34.26 -6.59
C ASP A 505 1.68 35.47 -5.65
N LYS A 506 1.75 36.69 -6.19
CA LYS A 506 1.61 37.93 -5.40
C LYS A 506 0.23 38.03 -4.74
N THR A 507 -0.84 37.74 -5.48
CA THR A 507 -2.22 37.76 -4.96
C THR A 507 -2.40 36.76 -3.80
N ILE A 508 -1.83 35.56 -3.94
CA ILE A 508 -1.87 34.53 -2.89
C ILE A 508 -1.08 35.00 -1.66
N GLN A 509 0.14 35.52 -1.87
CA GLN A 509 0.98 36.05 -0.78
C GLN A 509 0.26 37.15 0.02
N GLU A 510 -0.37 38.11 -0.65
CA GLU A 510 -1.12 39.20 0.01
C GLU A 510 -2.29 38.65 0.85
N THR A 511 -2.99 37.63 0.34
CA THR A 511 -4.08 36.97 1.07
C THR A 511 -3.55 36.24 2.33
N PHE A 512 -2.39 35.60 2.23
CA PHE A 512 -1.70 35.00 3.38
C PHE A 512 -1.26 36.04 4.40
N GLU A 513 -0.69 37.17 3.95
CA GLU A 513 -0.23 38.25 4.82
C GLU A 513 -1.37 38.81 5.68
N ILE A 514 -2.52 39.12 5.09
CA ILE A 514 -3.72 39.58 5.82
C ILE A 514 -4.14 38.55 6.88
N THR A 515 -4.11 37.26 6.52
CA THR A 515 -4.49 36.18 7.42
C THR A 515 -3.48 36.01 8.56
N PHE A 516 -2.17 36.04 8.27
CA PHE A 516 -1.11 35.91 9.26
C PHE A 516 -1.03 37.12 10.20
N GLN A 517 -1.28 38.32 9.71
CA GLN A 517 -1.40 39.52 10.55
C GLN A 517 -2.57 39.42 11.52
N HIS A 518 -3.66 38.76 11.15
CA HIS A 518 -4.74 38.49 12.10
C HIS A 518 -4.38 37.38 13.09
N ILE A 519 -3.76 36.29 12.62
CA ILE A 519 -3.32 35.19 13.50
C ILE A 519 -2.28 35.68 14.53
N SER A 520 -1.42 36.62 14.17
CA SER A 520 -0.44 37.20 15.11
C SER A 520 -1.08 38.01 16.25
N GLN A 521 -2.33 38.44 16.08
CA GLN A 521 -3.14 39.10 17.12
C GLN A 521 -3.91 38.11 18.00
N LEU A 522 -4.01 36.83 17.58
CA LEU A 522 -4.62 35.76 18.37
C LEU A 522 -3.68 35.30 19.49
N PRO A 523 -4.18 34.53 20.49
CA PRO A 523 -3.33 34.01 21.55
C PRO A 523 -2.09 33.27 21.04
N SER A 524 -0.98 33.34 21.79
CA SER A 524 0.34 32.89 21.35
C SER A 524 0.43 31.42 20.90
N TYR A 525 -0.48 30.55 21.34
CA TYR A 525 -0.54 29.16 20.89
C TYR A 525 -0.92 29.03 19.41
N ALA A 526 -1.75 29.92 18.86
CA ALA A 526 -2.16 29.86 17.45
C ALA A 526 -0.97 30.12 16.51
N VAL A 527 -0.16 31.13 16.83
CA VAL A 527 1.09 31.44 16.13
C VAL A 527 2.10 30.30 16.27
N LYS A 528 2.24 29.71 17.47
CA LYS A 528 3.11 28.56 17.70
C LYS A 528 2.69 27.35 16.86
N LEU A 529 1.41 27.02 16.83
CA LEU A 529 0.89 25.91 16.01
C LEU A 529 1.14 26.15 14.53
N LEU A 530 0.87 27.36 14.02
CA LEU A 530 1.15 27.72 12.64
C LEU A 530 2.64 27.57 12.32
N ASN A 531 3.53 28.08 13.17
CA ASN A 531 4.98 27.92 13.00
C ASN A 531 5.42 26.45 13.08
N MET A 532 4.75 25.60 13.85
CA MET A 532 5.05 24.16 13.85
C MET A 532 4.75 23.51 12.49
N THR A 533 3.71 23.98 11.77
CA THR A 533 3.38 23.43 10.45
C THR A 533 4.47 23.66 9.40
N SER A 534 5.32 24.68 9.55
CA SER A 534 6.43 24.91 8.62
C SER A 534 7.55 23.85 8.72
N PHE A 535 7.58 23.07 9.80
CA PHE A 535 8.49 21.94 9.97
C PHE A 535 7.89 20.60 9.53
N MET A 536 6.62 20.59 9.12
CA MET A 536 5.93 19.40 8.65
C MET A 536 6.09 19.24 7.14
N GLY A 537 6.15 17.98 6.68
CA GLY A 537 6.06 17.69 5.26
C GLY A 537 4.69 18.08 4.68
N PRO A 538 4.57 18.32 3.36
CA PRO A 538 3.37 18.85 2.71
C PRO A 538 2.11 17.98 2.86
N ILE A 539 2.24 16.72 3.27
CA ILE A 539 1.15 15.75 3.46
C ILE A 539 0.96 15.41 4.96
N CYS A 540 1.84 15.90 5.83
CA CYS A 540 1.93 15.47 7.23
C CYS A 540 1.26 16.44 8.22
N ILE A 541 0.43 17.38 7.75
CA ILE A 541 -0.35 18.25 8.65
C ILE A 541 -1.56 17.44 9.12
N PRO A 542 -1.61 16.99 10.38
CA PRO A 542 -2.73 16.20 10.87
C PRO A 542 -3.98 17.08 10.83
N CYS A 543 -5.01 16.67 10.07
CA CYS A 543 -6.31 17.29 10.18
C CYS A 543 -6.95 16.77 11.47
N PRO A 544 -7.14 17.61 12.50
CA PRO A 544 -7.79 17.15 13.71
C PRO A 544 -9.22 16.75 13.37
N GLU A 545 -9.58 15.49 13.64
CA GLU A 545 -11.00 15.13 13.59
C GLU A 545 -11.73 15.98 14.64
N PRO A 546 -12.93 16.53 14.32
CA PRO A 546 -13.68 17.39 15.22
C PRO A 546 -13.90 16.80 16.62
N ASN A 547 -13.83 15.47 16.75
CA ASN A 547 -14.05 14.71 17.97
C ASN A 547 -12.77 14.09 18.58
N ASN A 548 -11.57 14.46 18.10
CA ASN A 548 -10.34 13.88 18.62
C ASN A 548 -9.98 14.49 19.99
N GLN A 549 -10.28 13.75 21.06
CA GLN A 549 -10.00 14.16 22.44
C GLN A 549 -8.53 14.46 22.72
N ASN A 550 -7.59 13.85 21.97
CA ASN A 550 -6.16 14.13 22.13
C ASN A 550 -5.76 15.48 21.55
N PHE A 551 -6.41 15.92 20.46
CA PHE A 551 -6.19 17.25 19.92
C PHE A 551 -6.79 18.33 20.82
N ALA A 552 -7.96 18.06 21.42
CA ALA A 552 -8.57 18.93 22.43
C ALA A 552 -7.66 19.09 23.67
N LYS A 553 -7.02 18.00 24.14
CA LYS A 553 -6.02 18.04 25.23
C LYS A 553 -4.78 18.90 24.90
N LEU A 554 -4.37 18.92 23.63
CA LEU A 554 -3.26 19.72 23.11
C LEU A 554 -3.53 21.23 23.22
N LEU A 555 -4.81 21.63 23.18
CA LEU A 555 -5.26 23.02 23.25
C LEU A 555 -5.59 23.48 24.68
N THR A 556 -5.99 22.58 25.58
CA THR A 556 -6.40 22.94 26.96
C THR A 556 -5.26 23.11 27.95
N THR A 557 -4.06 22.60 27.65
CA THR A 557 -2.94 22.56 28.61
C THR A 557 -2.01 23.76 28.40
N SER A 558 -2.37 24.88 29.03
CA SER A 558 -1.50 25.99 29.49
C SER A 558 -0.12 26.16 28.83
N GLY A 559 -0.01 26.33 27.51
CA GLY A 559 1.14 26.97 26.86
C GLY A 559 2.54 26.35 27.01
N THR A 560 2.69 25.24 27.73
CA THR A 560 3.91 24.43 27.86
C THR A 560 3.71 23.10 27.16
N LEU A 561 4.49 22.89 26.09
CA LEU A 561 4.64 21.61 25.40
C LEU A 561 5.47 20.68 26.30
N ASP A 562 4.86 20.15 27.36
CA ASP A 562 5.42 18.99 28.03
C ASP A 562 5.25 17.76 27.14
N ARG A 563 6.32 16.95 27.09
CA ARG A 563 6.53 15.77 26.26
C ARG A 563 5.23 15.06 25.86
N LEU A 564 4.91 15.12 24.57
CA LEU A 564 4.00 14.17 23.96
C LEU A 564 4.65 12.78 23.99
N GLU A 565 4.23 11.93 24.93
CA GLU A 565 4.32 10.48 24.74
C GLU A 565 3.39 10.11 23.59
N VAL A 566 3.92 10.19 22.36
CA VAL A 566 3.28 9.59 21.20
C VAL A 566 3.47 8.08 21.34
N SER A 567 2.56 7.45 22.09
CA SER A 567 2.31 6.03 21.91
C SER A 567 1.73 5.87 20.51
N PHE A 568 2.56 5.43 19.57
CA PHE A 568 2.10 4.92 18.30
C PHE A 568 1.18 3.75 18.62
N ILE A 569 -0.13 3.94 18.43
CA ILE A 569 -1.08 2.84 18.39
C ILE A 569 -0.82 2.14 17.06
N ALA A 570 -0.23 0.95 17.18
CA ALA A 570 0.14 0.03 16.11
C ALA A 570 -1.07 -0.61 15.42
#